data_AF-A0A7W9GXV6-F1
#
_entry.id   AF-A0A7W9GXV6-F1
#
_cell.length_a   1.000
_cell.length_b   1.000
_cell.length_c   1.000
_cell.angle_alpha   90.00
_cell.angle_beta   90.00
_cell.angle_gamma   90.00
#
_symmetry.space_group_name_H-M   'P 1'
#
loop_
_entity.id
_entity.type
_entity.pdbx_description
1 polymer ?
#
loop_
_entity_poly.entity_id
_entity_poly.type
_entity_poly.pdbx_seq_one_letter_code
_entity_poly.pdbx_strand_id
1 'polypeptide(L)'
;MDRVEVAEGPAGEGVSFTVHNILASIANDEERFATVLNPPEGKSRWTPDEANRRVGRQVVKPVTPQEKVSAIHTLAQDEEVAATVTGDLLRRPAVVAQVKDEDRVRAVEELTREEQVAAAVAPDFLRRPAVVARVAKADKVKVVEELTRDEHVAAEVTTGLLRRPDVAFRAMSDDTARHQVNHAQVERGRQAREHFEQTSPLAPAIRNIDRSVEFLDLVTACHAFVAAAGRVVPGMRDRQLGDDERVIVHENVARVRAMLDWIETAVDTGKVDVDGELARLLQGE
;
A
#
# COMPACT_ATOMS: atom_id res chain seq x y z
N MET A 1 -86.78 30.62 35.23
CA MET A 1 -86.30 29.26 35.52
C MET A 1 -85.86 28.69 34.19
N ASP A 2 -84.59 28.72 33.81
CA ASP A 2 -83.36 28.90 34.58
C ASP A 2 -82.38 29.81 33.84
N ARG A 3 -81.78 30.73 34.58
CA ARG A 3 -80.60 31.48 34.15
C ARG A 3 -79.43 30.51 34.25
N VAL A 4 -78.80 30.21 33.11
CA VAL A 4 -77.47 29.60 33.06
C VAL A 4 -76.53 30.56 33.77
N GLU A 5 -76.14 30.18 34.97
CA GLU A 5 -75.13 30.84 35.78
C GLU A 5 -73.78 30.59 35.11
N VAL A 6 -73.38 31.51 34.22
CA VAL A 6 -72.00 31.58 33.75
C VAL A 6 -71.21 32.04 34.95
N ALA A 7 -70.59 31.09 35.65
CA ALA A 7 -69.64 31.36 36.70
C ALA A 7 -68.48 32.16 36.09
N GLU A 8 -68.53 33.48 36.25
CA GLU A 8 -67.35 34.36 36.15
C GLU A 8 -66.42 33.97 37.29
N GLY A 9 -65.58 32.96 37.05
CA GLY A 9 -64.49 32.60 37.95
C GLY A 9 -63.53 33.78 38.09
N PRO A 10 -63.02 34.08 39.29
CA PRO A 10 -62.12 35.19 39.51
C PRO A 10 -60.86 34.96 38.67
N ALA A 11 -60.50 35.94 37.84
CA ALA A 11 -59.18 36.00 37.22
C ALA A 11 -58.13 35.78 38.34
N GLY A 12 -57.40 34.67 38.28
CA GLY A 12 -56.60 34.16 39.40
C GLY A 12 -55.71 35.22 40.04
N GLU A 13 -56.13 35.75 41.20
CA GLU A 13 -55.37 36.69 42.00
C GLU A 13 -54.05 36.02 42.42
N GLY A 14 -52.95 36.44 41.82
CA GLY A 14 -51.60 35.98 42.15
C GLY A 14 -50.81 35.31 41.03
N VAL A 15 -51.43 35.05 39.86
CA VAL A 15 -50.72 34.49 38.70
C VAL A 15 -50.28 35.61 37.76
N SER A 16 -48.97 35.71 37.48
CA SER A 16 -48.45 36.72 36.54
C SER A 16 -49.04 36.56 35.14
N PHE A 17 -49.25 37.67 34.43
CA PHE A 17 -49.72 37.67 33.04
C PHE A 17 -48.89 36.74 32.13
N THR A 18 -47.58 36.69 32.33
CA THR A 18 -46.67 35.80 31.59
C THR A 18 -47.02 34.33 31.76
N VAL A 19 -47.30 33.88 32.99
CA VAL A 19 -47.71 32.49 33.25
C VAL A 19 -49.07 32.20 32.61
N HIS A 20 -50.02 33.14 32.73
CA HIS A 20 -51.33 33.00 32.10
C HIS A 20 -51.21 32.86 30.57
N ASN A 21 -50.36 33.66 29.94
CA ASN A 21 -50.11 33.59 28.50
C ASN A 21 -49.42 32.28 28.07
N ILE A 22 -48.55 31.72 28.91
CA ILE A 22 -47.91 30.42 28.64
C ILE A 22 -48.95 29.29 28.75
N LEU A 23 -49.75 29.27 29.82
CA LEU A 23 -50.78 28.24 30.03
C LEU A 23 -51.97 28.37 29.06
N ALA A 24 -52.12 29.51 28.38
CA ALA A 24 -53.13 29.71 27.33
C ALA A 24 -53.01 28.73 26.16
N SER A 25 -51.88 28.03 25.98
CA SER A 25 -51.76 26.98 24.97
C SER A 25 -52.44 25.66 25.35
N ILE A 26 -53.00 25.52 26.55
CA ILE A 26 -53.86 24.39 26.92
C ILE A 26 -55.19 24.58 26.19
N ALA A 27 -55.53 23.64 25.30
CA ALA A 27 -56.67 23.77 24.39
C ALA A 27 -58.04 23.68 25.10
N ASN A 28 -58.12 22.95 26.21
CA ASN A 28 -59.32 22.86 27.01
C ASN A 28 -59.34 24.00 28.05
N ASP A 29 -60.31 24.89 27.96
CA ASP A 29 -60.46 26.04 28.85
C ASP A 29 -60.70 25.64 30.32
N GLU A 30 -61.49 24.59 30.58
CA GLU A 30 -61.73 24.07 31.93
C GLU A 30 -60.42 23.52 32.53
N GLU A 31 -59.67 22.74 31.75
CA GLU A 31 -58.35 22.25 32.16
C GLU A 31 -57.35 23.39 32.37
N ARG A 32 -57.38 24.41 31.51
CA ARG A 32 -56.52 25.59 31.61
C ARG A 32 -56.77 26.32 32.92
N PHE A 33 -58.02 26.67 33.21
CA PHE A 33 -58.35 27.42 34.43
C PHE A 33 -58.11 26.58 35.69
N ALA A 34 -58.43 25.28 35.65
CA ALA A 34 -58.08 24.36 36.74
C ALA A 34 -56.56 24.29 36.97
N THR A 35 -55.76 24.31 35.90
CA THR A 35 -54.29 24.32 35.98
C THR A 35 -53.77 25.66 36.52
N VAL A 36 -54.32 26.80 36.09
CA VAL A 36 -53.91 28.14 36.57
C VAL A 36 -54.10 28.28 38.07
N LEU A 37 -55.20 27.75 38.61
CA LEU A 37 -55.54 27.84 40.04
C LEU A 37 -54.72 26.86 40.93
N ASN A 38 -54.11 25.84 40.34
CA ASN A 38 -53.37 24.80 41.05
C ASN A 38 -51.88 24.85 40.70
N PRO A 39 -51.06 25.66 41.41
CA PRO A 39 -49.62 25.67 41.19
C PRO A 39 -48.99 24.30 41.48
N PRO A 40 -47.79 24.02 40.94
CA PRO A 40 -47.10 22.76 41.16
C PRO A 40 -46.93 22.43 42.65
N GLU A 41 -46.98 21.14 42.98
CA GLU A 41 -46.93 20.65 44.35
C GLU A 41 -45.75 21.24 45.14
N GLY A 42 -46.04 21.73 46.36
CA GLY A 42 -45.06 22.36 47.24
C GLY A 42 -44.72 23.82 46.90
N LYS A 43 -45.42 24.46 45.96
CA LYS A 43 -45.21 25.88 45.62
C LYS A 43 -46.47 26.72 45.82
N SER A 44 -46.28 27.92 46.37
CA SER A 44 -47.36 28.88 46.61
C SER A 44 -47.77 29.67 45.37
N ARG A 45 -46.96 29.66 44.31
CA ARG A 45 -47.22 30.36 43.04
C ARG A 45 -46.49 29.72 41.87
N TRP A 46 -47.05 29.86 40.67
CA TRP A 46 -46.41 29.50 39.42
C TRP A 46 -45.17 30.34 39.12
N THR A 47 -44.14 29.72 38.56
CA THR A 47 -43.07 30.40 37.83
C THR A 47 -43.24 30.23 36.31
N PRO A 48 -42.69 31.13 35.47
CA PRO A 48 -42.70 30.95 34.02
C PRO A 48 -42.11 29.62 33.55
N ASP A 49 -41.06 29.11 34.21
CA ASP A 49 -40.45 27.81 33.86
C ASP A 49 -41.34 26.62 34.24
N GLU A 50 -42.09 26.70 35.34
CA GLU A 50 -43.10 25.69 35.66
C GLU A 50 -44.23 25.69 34.65
N ALA A 51 -44.70 26.86 34.25
CA ALA A 51 -45.71 26.99 33.22
C ALA A 51 -45.22 26.42 31.89
N ASN A 52 -44.00 26.77 31.46
CA ASN A 52 -43.38 26.23 30.24
C ASN A 52 -43.24 24.71 30.30
N ARG A 53 -42.77 24.17 31.44
CA ARG A 53 -42.68 22.72 31.66
C ARG A 53 -44.03 22.03 31.56
N ARG A 54 -45.10 22.60 32.13
CA ARG A 54 -46.46 22.05 32.10
C ARG A 54 -47.03 21.93 30.69
N VAL A 55 -46.63 22.83 29.78
CA VAL A 55 -47.10 22.86 28.39
C VAL A 55 -46.06 22.31 27.40
N GLY A 56 -44.96 21.72 27.88
CA GLY A 56 -43.92 21.15 27.02
C GLY A 56 -43.10 22.18 26.22
N ARG A 57 -43.12 23.46 26.63
CA ARG A 57 -42.27 24.51 26.05
C ARG A 57 -40.87 24.49 26.67
N GLN A 58 -39.90 24.99 25.92
CA GLN A 58 -38.52 25.13 26.40
C GLN A 58 -38.47 26.04 27.64
N VAL A 59 -37.86 25.54 28.71
CA VAL A 59 -37.65 26.28 29.97
C VAL A 59 -36.38 27.15 29.88
N VAL A 60 -36.36 28.25 30.61
CA VAL A 60 -35.22 29.16 30.71
C VAL A 60 -34.16 28.61 31.68
N LYS A 61 -34.58 27.97 32.78
CA LYS A 61 -33.67 27.28 33.71
C LYS A 61 -33.91 25.76 33.70
N PRO A 62 -33.20 25.01 32.85
CA PRO A 62 -33.26 23.55 32.80
C PRO A 62 -32.83 22.89 34.11
N VAL A 63 -33.68 22.05 34.68
CA VAL A 63 -33.39 21.28 35.90
C VAL A 63 -33.20 19.80 35.59
N THR A 64 -34.09 19.22 34.78
CA THR A 64 -34.03 17.79 34.45
C THR A 64 -32.97 17.50 33.38
N PRO A 65 -32.43 16.27 33.29
CA PRO A 65 -31.50 15.90 32.22
C PRO A 65 -32.07 16.15 30.82
N GLN A 66 -33.34 15.81 30.59
CA GLN A 66 -34.03 16.04 29.31
C GLN A 66 -34.15 17.53 28.99
N GLU A 67 -34.49 18.38 29.96
CA GLU A 67 -34.54 19.84 29.75
C GLU A 67 -33.15 20.39 29.40
N LYS A 68 -32.09 19.89 30.05
CA LYS A 68 -30.71 20.30 29.75
C LYS A 68 -30.30 19.88 28.34
N VAL A 69 -30.65 18.67 27.93
CA VAL A 69 -30.40 18.16 26.57
C VAL A 69 -31.14 19.00 25.54
N SER A 70 -32.43 19.29 25.75
CA SER A 70 -33.20 20.16 24.85
C SER A 70 -32.61 21.57 24.76
N ALA A 71 -32.15 22.14 25.87
CA ALA A 71 -31.48 23.43 25.87
C ALA A 71 -30.17 23.40 25.07
N ILE A 72 -29.36 22.34 25.20
CA ILE A 72 -28.16 22.13 24.39
C ILE A 72 -28.52 22.01 22.91
N HIS A 73 -29.57 21.27 22.54
CA HIS A 73 -30.00 21.16 21.14
C HIS A 73 -30.38 22.51 20.53
N THR A 74 -31.11 23.36 21.26
CA THR A 74 -31.43 24.72 20.77
C THR A 74 -30.17 25.56 20.60
N LEU A 75 -29.22 25.48 21.52
CA LEU A 75 -27.95 26.24 21.43
C LEU A 75 -27.03 25.72 20.31
N ALA A 76 -27.06 24.43 20.04
CA ALA A 76 -26.26 23.76 19.02
C ALA A 76 -26.92 23.77 17.61
N GLN A 77 -27.95 24.61 17.40
CA GLN A 77 -28.47 24.87 16.04
C GLN A 77 -27.46 25.63 15.17
N ASP A 78 -26.59 26.42 15.81
CA ASP A 78 -25.46 27.06 15.16
C ASP A 78 -24.31 26.05 15.01
N GLU A 79 -23.91 25.80 13.77
CA GLU A 79 -22.89 24.80 13.43
C GLU A 79 -21.50 25.16 14.00
N GLU A 80 -21.15 26.45 14.10
CA GLU A 80 -19.86 26.89 14.65
C GLU A 80 -19.81 26.64 16.16
N VAL A 81 -20.91 26.96 16.86
CA VAL A 81 -21.07 26.66 18.29
C VAL A 81 -21.05 25.14 18.51
N ALA A 82 -21.79 24.38 17.71
CA ALA A 82 -21.86 22.93 17.81
C ALA A 82 -20.50 22.26 17.58
N ALA A 83 -19.73 22.71 16.59
CA ALA A 83 -18.39 22.20 16.30
C ALA A 83 -17.43 22.47 17.46
N THR A 84 -17.44 23.68 18.02
CA THR A 84 -16.59 24.06 19.16
C THR A 84 -16.89 23.19 20.39
N VAL A 85 -18.19 23.05 20.74
CA VAL A 85 -18.63 22.21 21.86
C VAL A 85 -18.28 20.75 21.62
N THR A 86 -18.46 20.25 20.39
CA THR A 86 -18.08 18.87 20.02
C THR A 86 -16.59 18.64 20.24
N GLY A 87 -15.72 19.57 19.81
CA GLY A 87 -14.29 19.50 20.06
C GLY A 87 -13.94 19.44 21.56
N ASP A 88 -14.60 20.24 22.39
CA ASP A 88 -14.41 20.20 23.84
C ASP A 88 -14.89 18.90 24.49
N LEU A 89 -15.99 18.33 24.00
CA LEU A 89 -16.50 17.04 24.46
C LEU A 89 -15.57 15.88 24.08
N LEU A 90 -15.01 15.90 22.86
CA LEU A 90 -14.04 14.90 22.39
C LEU A 90 -12.74 14.92 23.20
N ARG A 91 -12.33 16.07 23.76
CA ARG A 91 -11.18 16.19 24.67
C ARG A 91 -11.41 15.55 26.04
N ARG A 92 -12.65 15.15 26.38
CA ARG A 92 -13.02 14.58 27.68
C ARG A 92 -13.16 13.06 27.57
N PRO A 93 -12.13 12.25 27.91
CA PRO A 93 -12.15 10.80 27.69
C PRO A 93 -13.30 10.08 28.42
N ALA A 94 -13.71 10.57 29.59
CA ALA A 94 -14.84 10.02 30.33
C ALA A 94 -16.20 10.24 29.64
N VAL A 95 -16.34 11.29 28.82
CA VAL A 95 -17.53 11.51 28.00
C VAL A 95 -17.51 10.57 26.80
N VAL A 96 -16.38 10.50 26.09
CA VAL A 96 -16.20 9.60 24.93
C VAL A 96 -16.45 8.13 25.30
N ALA A 97 -16.02 7.70 26.50
CA ALA A 97 -16.24 6.35 26.99
C ALA A 97 -17.72 6.01 27.27
N GLN A 98 -18.58 7.01 27.49
CA GLN A 98 -20.02 6.82 27.71
C GLN A 98 -20.83 6.82 26.41
N VAL A 99 -20.23 7.22 25.28
CA VAL A 99 -20.88 7.17 23.97
C VAL A 99 -21.04 5.72 23.53
N LYS A 100 -22.21 5.37 23.01
CA LYS A 100 -22.51 4.03 22.50
C LYS A 100 -21.54 3.64 21.37
N ASP A 101 -21.25 2.35 21.26
CA ASP A 101 -20.32 1.83 20.27
C ASP A 101 -20.76 2.16 18.84
N GLU A 102 -22.06 2.08 18.53
CA GLU A 102 -22.57 2.40 17.19
C GLU A 102 -22.31 3.87 16.81
N ASP A 103 -22.50 4.78 17.77
CA ASP A 103 -22.28 6.21 17.56
C ASP A 103 -20.78 6.54 17.45
N ARG A 104 -19.93 5.83 18.21
CA ARG A 104 -18.47 5.95 18.10
C ARG A 104 -17.97 5.49 16.75
N VAL A 105 -18.45 4.36 16.25
CA VAL A 105 -18.08 3.84 14.93
C VAL A 105 -18.51 4.83 13.85
N ARG A 106 -19.76 5.31 13.88
CA ARG A 106 -20.24 6.32 12.92
C ARG A 106 -19.39 7.58 12.95
N ALA A 107 -19.04 8.09 14.12
CA ALA A 107 -18.21 9.28 14.23
C ALA A 107 -16.80 9.04 13.63
N VAL A 108 -16.20 7.88 13.87
CA VAL A 108 -14.91 7.53 13.25
C VAL A 108 -15.04 7.43 11.74
N GLU A 109 -16.09 6.79 11.22
CA GLU A 109 -16.34 6.70 9.77
C GLU A 109 -16.48 8.09 9.14
N GLU A 110 -17.24 9.00 9.74
CA GLU A 110 -17.42 10.36 9.26
C GLU A 110 -16.11 11.17 9.30
N LEU A 111 -15.37 11.12 10.41
CA LEU A 111 -14.10 11.84 10.57
C LEU A 111 -13.01 11.30 9.63
N THR A 112 -13.02 10.00 9.32
CA THR A 112 -12.05 9.37 8.42
C THR A 112 -12.44 9.45 6.95
N ARG A 113 -13.55 10.13 6.59
CA ARG A 113 -13.80 10.52 5.19
C ARG A 113 -12.81 11.55 4.69
N GLU A 114 -12.27 12.39 5.58
CA GLU A 114 -11.21 13.32 5.25
C GLU A 114 -9.87 12.59 5.18
N GLU A 115 -9.22 12.63 4.01
CA GLU A 115 -7.99 11.87 3.75
C GLU A 115 -6.87 12.23 4.73
N GLN A 116 -6.74 13.50 5.10
CA GLN A 116 -5.73 13.96 6.05
C GLN A 116 -5.92 13.32 7.44
N VAL A 117 -7.17 13.25 7.92
CA VAL A 117 -7.49 12.62 9.20
C VAL A 117 -7.25 11.12 9.12
N ALA A 118 -7.73 10.47 8.05
CA ALA A 118 -7.53 9.04 7.83
C ALA A 118 -6.03 8.66 7.81
N ALA A 119 -5.22 9.40 7.07
CA ALA A 119 -3.77 9.19 6.99
C ALA A 119 -3.07 9.38 8.34
N ALA A 120 -3.52 10.34 9.17
CA ALA A 120 -2.93 10.58 10.49
C ALA A 120 -3.22 9.44 11.49
N VAL A 121 -4.40 8.81 11.42
CA VAL A 121 -4.80 7.75 12.37
C VAL A 121 -4.47 6.34 11.91
N ALA A 122 -4.37 6.10 10.59
CA ALA A 122 -4.12 4.77 10.03
C ALA A 122 -2.89 4.05 10.63
N PRO A 123 -1.73 4.70 10.84
CA PRO A 123 -0.57 4.04 11.44
C PRO A 123 -0.84 3.48 12.84
N ASP A 124 -1.66 4.15 13.66
CA ASP A 124 -1.99 3.66 15.00
C ASP A 124 -2.82 2.38 14.95
N PHE A 125 -3.81 2.33 14.05
CA PHE A 125 -4.60 1.12 13.83
C PHE A 125 -3.75 -0.05 13.33
N LEU A 126 -2.87 0.19 12.36
CA LEU A 126 -2.02 -0.83 11.75
C LEU A 126 -0.92 -1.35 12.70
N ARG A 127 -0.47 -0.54 13.66
CA ARG A 127 0.53 -0.96 14.67
C ARG A 127 -0.04 -1.88 15.75
N ARG A 128 -1.37 -1.93 15.92
CA ARG A 128 -2.03 -2.70 16.98
C ARG A 128 -2.28 -4.14 16.53
N PRO A 129 -1.54 -5.15 17.05
CA PRO A 129 -1.63 -6.52 16.55
C PRO A 129 -3.02 -7.14 16.69
N ALA A 130 -3.74 -6.80 17.77
CA ALA A 130 -5.10 -7.28 18.00
C ALA A 130 -6.12 -6.74 16.98
N VAL A 131 -5.92 -5.51 16.46
CA VAL A 131 -6.76 -4.94 15.41
C VAL A 131 -6.45 -5.64 14.10
N VAL A 132 -5.18 -5.71 13.72
CA VAL A 132 -4.73 -6.40 12.49
C VAL A 132 -5.19 -7.85 12.50
N ALA A 133 -5.14 -8.56 13.63
CA ALA A 133 -5.60 -9.94 13.72
C ALA A 133 -7.08 -10.13 13.31
N ARG A 134 -7.95 -9.13 13.58
CA ARG A 134 -9.38 -9.16 13.26
C ARG A 134 -9.71 -8.81 11.81
N VAL A 135 -8.80 -8.16 11.08
CA VAL A 135 -9.00 -7.83 9.66
C VAL A 135 -9.03 -9.12 8.83
N ALA A 136 -9.96 -9.21 7.87
CA ALA A 136 -10.08 -10.37 7.00
C ALA A 136 -8.80 -10.56 6.16
N LYS A 137 -8.49 -11.81 5.82
CA LYS A 137 -7.26 -12.13 5.07
C LYS A 137 -7.21 -11.40 3.71
N ALA A 138 -8.34 -11.32 3.00
CA ALA A 138 -8.42 -10.64 1.71
C ALA A 138 -8.09 -9.15 1.83
N ASP A 139 -8.63 -8.48 2.84
CA ASP A 139 -8.37 -7.06 3.09
C ASP A 139 -6.91 -6.81 3.48
N LYS A 140 -6.30 -7.71 4.26
CA LYS A 140 -4.85 -7.63 4.58
C LYS A 140 -3.99 -7.63 3.33
N VAL A 141 -4.28 -8.53 2.40
CA VAL A 141 -3.51 -8.64 1.15
C VAL A 141 -3.67 -7.35 0.34
N LYS A 142 -4.91 -6.89 0.15
CA LYS A 142 -5.18 -5.64 -0.57
C LYS A 142 -4.49 -4.43 0.05
N VAL A 143 -4.51 -4.30 1.38
CA VAL A 143 -3.82 -3.20 2.07
C VAL A 143 -2.30 -3.27 1.88
N VAL A 144 -1.71 -4.47 1.95
CA VAL A 144 -0.27 -4.64 1.68
C VAL A 144 0.05 -4.26 0.24
N GLU A 145 -0.72 -4.71 -0.73
CA GLU A 145 -0.54 -4.36 -2.15
C GLU A 145 -0.56 -2.85 -2.37
N GLU A 146 -1.51 -2.14 -1.76
CA GLU A 146 -1.59 -0.67 -1.82
C GLU A 146 -0.39 0.01 -1.15
N LEU A 147 0.02 -0.46 0.03
CA LEU A 147 1.18 0.09 0.75
C LEU A 147 2.51 -0.18 0.03
N THR A 148 2.59 -1.23 -0.79
CA THR A 148 3.77 -1.58 -1.59
C THR A 148 3.69 -1.10 -3.04
N ARG A 149 2.85 -0.10 -3.36
CA ARG A 149 2.90 0.56 -4.67
C ARG A 149 4.17 1.38 -4.87
N ASP A 150 4.76 1.87 -3.79
CA ASP A 150 6.08 2.49 -3.81
C ASP A 150 7.16 1.40 -3.90
N GLU A 151 7.98 1.44 -4.96
CA GLU A 151 9.03 0.44 -5.23
C GLU A 151 10.08 0.36 -4.12
N HIS A 152 10.40 1.47 -3.44
CA HIS A 152 11.34 1.48 -2.33
C HIS A 152 10.75 0.74 -1.12
N VAL A 153 9.50 1.03 -0.77
CA VAL A 153 8.77 0.34 0.29
C VAL A 153 8.60 -1.14 -0.06
N ALA A 154 8.23 -1.45 -1.30
CA ALA A 154 8.09 -2.82 -1.78
C ALA A 154 9.40 -3.60 -1.66
N ALA A 155 10.53 -3.01 -2.05
CA ALA A 155 11.85 -3.63 -1.93
C ALA A 155 12.25 -3.87 -0.46
N GLU A 156 12.02 -2.90 0.43
CA GLU A 156 12.32 -3.04 1.86
C GLU A 156 11.46 -4.13 2.51
N VAL A 157 10.15 -4.11 2.28
CA VAL A 157 9.20 -5.11 2.78
C VAL A 157 9.54 -6.49 2.23
N THR A 158 9.77 -6.62 0.92
CA THR A 158 10.15 -7.89 0.29
C THR A 158 11.44 -8.44 0.88
N THR A 159 12.46 -7.60 1.06
CA THR A 159 13.71 -8.00 1.71
C THR A 159 13.47 -8.50 3.14
N GLY A 160 12.64 -7.78 3.92
CA GLY A 160 12.25 -8.20 5.27
C GLY A 160 11.49 -9.53 5.30
N LEU A 161 10.58 -9.74 4.33
CA LEU A 161 9.82 -10.98 4.19
C LEU A 161 10.71 -12.16 3.80
N LEU A 162 11.64 -11.97 2.86
CA LEU A 162 12.58 -13.01 2.43
C LEU A 162 13.61 -13.39 3.51
N ARG A 163 13.78 -12.61 4.58
CA ARG A 163 14.55 -13.04 5.77
C ARG A 163 13.88 -14.18 6.53
N ARG A 164 12.60 -14.46 6.27
CA ARG A 164 11.86 -15.59 6.89
C ARG A 164 12.01 -16.83 6.00
N PRO A 165 12.64 -17.93 6.48
CA PRO A 165 12.99 -19.08 5.64
C PRO A 165 11.79 -19.68 4.88
N ASP A 166 10.65 -19.87 5.54
CA ASP A 166 9.46 -20.45 4.90
C ASP A 166 8.88 -19.54 3.81
N VAL A 167 8.98 -18.21 3.98
CA VAL A 167 8.49 -17.25 2.99
C VAL A 167 9.42 -17.25 1.79
N ALA A 168 10.73 -17.23 2.01
CA ALA A 168 11.72 -17.34 0.94
C ALA A 168 11.54 -18.65 0.14
N PHE A 169 11.39 -19.78 0.83
CA PHE A 169 11.18 -21.08 0.19
C PHE A 169 9.93 -21.08 -0.70
N ARG A 170 8.80 -20.58 -0.18
CA ARG A 170 7.55 -20.48 -0.95
C ARG A 170 7.65 -19.51 -2.11
N ALA A 171 8.28 -18.35 -1.92
CA ALA A 171 8.48 -17.36 -2.97
C ALA A 171 9.36 -17.92 -4.10
N MET A 172 10.43 -18.63 -3.77
CA MET A 172 11.34 -19.24 -4.76
C MET A 172 10.77 -20.50 -5.43
N SER A 173 9.64 -21.02 -4.93
CA SER A 173 8.90 -22.09 -5.60
C SER A 173 8.03 -21.57 -6.75
N ASP A 174 7.79 -20.26 -6.81
CA ASP A 174 7.12 -19.63 -7.95
C ASP A 174 8.12 -19.39 -9.09
N ASP A 175 7.79 -19.89 -10.29
CA ASP A 175 8.70 -19.83 -11.45
C ASP A 175 8.97 -18.40 -11.91
N THR A 176 7.98 -17.50 -11.82
CA THR A 176 8.14 -16.11 -12.26
C THR A 176 9.06 -15.37 -11.29
N ALA A 177 8.82 -15.48 -9.99
CA ALA A 177 9.67 -14.88 -8.95
C ALA A 177 11.10 -15.40 -9.04
N ARG A 178 11.27 -16.72 -9.19
CA ARG A 178 12.59 -17.35 -9.34
C ARG A 178 13.32 -16.85 -10.59
N HIS A 179 12.63 -16.78 -11.73
CA HIS A 179 13.21 -16.26 -12.98
C HIS A 179 13.66 -14.80 -12.83
N GLN A 180 12.83 -13.93 -12.26
CA GLN A 180 13.16 -12.51 -12.05
C GLN A 180 14.35 -12.31 -11.12
N VAL A 181 14.43 -13.08 -10.03
CA VAL A 181 15.57 -13.01 -9.10
C VAL A 181 16.85 -13.50 -9.77
N ASN A 182 16.79 -14.58 -10.54
CA ASN A 182 17.95 -15.07 -11.30
C ASN A 182 18.43 -14.04 -12.33
N HIS A 183 17.50 -13.43 -13.07
CA HIS A 183 17.83 -12.37 -14.01
C HIS A 183 18.51 -11.18 -13.31
N ALA A 184 17.96 -10.73 -12.17
CA ALA A 184 18.56 -9.67 -11.37
C ALA A 184 19.95 -10.03 -10.82
N GLN A 185 20.19 -11.29 -10.44
CA GLN A 185 21.51 -11.77 -9.98
C GLN A 185 22.54 -11.76 -11.10
N VAL A 186 22.17 -12.24 -12.30
CA VAL A 186 23.05 -12.22 -13.49
C VAL A 186 23.39 -10.78 -13.86
N GLU A 187 22.39 -9.91 -13.90
CA GLU A 187 22.55 -8.51 -14.24
C GLU A 187 23.42 -7.76 -13.22
N ARG A 188 23.22 -8.02 -11.92
CA ARG A 188 24.09 -7.48 -10.86
C ARG A 188 25.53 -7.98 -11.00
N GLY A 189 25.73 -9.24 -11.39
CA GLY A 189 27.06 -9.78 -11.67
C GLY A 189 27.75 -9.08 -12.84
N ARG A 190 27.02 -8.85 -13.93
CA ARG A 190 27.49 -8.08 -15.10
C ARG A 190 27.90 -6.66 -14.70
N GLN A 191 27.02 -5.94 -14.00
CA GLN A 191 27.31 -4.59 -13.52
C GLN A 191 28.51 -4.54 -12.58
N ALA A 192 28.67 -5.52 -11.69
CA ALA A 192 29.83 -5.60 -10.80
C ALA A 192 31.14 -5.79 -11.58
N ARG A 193 31.12 -6.60 -12.65
CA ARG A 193 32.28 -6.80 -13.53
C ARG A 193 32.61 -5.53 -14.31
N GLU A 194 31.60 -4.87 -14.89
CA GLU A 194 31.79 -3.60 -15.60
C GLU A 194 32.31 -2.50 -14.67
N HIS A 195 31.76 -2.41 -13.47
CA HIS A 195 32.25 -1.49 -12.45
C HIS A 195 33.71 -1.77 -12.12
N PHE A 196 34.08 -3.03 -11.88
CA PHE A 196 35.47 -3.42 -11.66
C PHE A 196 36.36 -3.03 -12.85
N GLU A 197 35.94 -3.27 -14.08
CA GLU A 197 36.71 -2.96 -15.28
C GLU A 197 36.95 -1.46 -15.47
N GLN A 198 36.03 -0.61 -14.97
CA GLN A 198 36.08 0.85 -15.05
C GLN A 198 36.83 1.49 -13.88
N THR A 199 36.67 0.98 -12.66
CA THR A 199 37.17 1.63 -11.44
C THR A 199 38.42 0.98 -10.85
N SER A 200 38.68 -0.29 -11.16
CA SER A 200 39.81 -1.00 -10.55
C SER A 200 41.13 -0.64 -11.24
N PRO A 201 42.15 -0.21 -10.47
CA PRO A 201 43.49 0.01 -11.02
C PRO A 201 44.16 -1.30 -11.49
N LEU A 202 43.63 -2.46 -11.09
CA LEU A 202 44.11 -3.78 -11.49
C LEU A 202 43.50 -4.26 -12.81
N ALA A 203 42.40 -3.66 -13.27
CA ALA A 203 41.71 -4.08 -14.49
C ALA A 203 42.61 -4.12 -15.74
N PRO A 204 43.51 -3.15 -15.99
CA PRO A 204 44.44 -3.22 -17.13
C PRO A 204 45.41 -4.40 -17.04
N ALA A 205 45.92 -4.71 -15.85
CA ALA A 205 46.85 -5.82 -15.65
C ALA A 205 46.18 -7.16 -15.90
N ILE A 206 44.95 -7.36 -15.40
CA ILE A 206 44.16 -8.58 -15.62
C ILE A 206 43.83 -8.72 -17.11
N ARG A 207 43.41 -7.65 -17.80
CA ARG A 207 43.17 -7.69 -19.25
C ARG A 207 44.42 -8.09 -20.05
N ASN A 208 45.60 -7.61 -19.65
CA ASN A 208 46.85 -7.98 -20.30
C ASN A 208 47.22 -9.45 -20.05
N ILE A 209 46.94 -9.97 -18.85
CA ILE A 209 47.12 -11.39 -18.52
C ILE A 209 46.17 -12.24 -19.34
N ASP A 210 44.88 -11.92 -19.37
CA ASP A 210 43.86 -12.66 -20.13
C ASP A 210 44.23 -12.70 -21.63
N ARG A 211 44.61 -11.56 -22.21
CA ARG A 211 45.10 -11.49 -23.60
C ARG A 211 46.35 -12.35 -23.84
N SER A 212 47.26 -12.41 -22.87
CA SER A 212 48.47 -13.22 -22.97
C SER A 212 48.14 -14.72 -22.91
N VAL A 213 47.15 -15.12 -22.10
CA VAL A 213 46.65 -16.50 -22.03
C VAL A 213 45.96 -16.88 -23.35
N GLU A 214 45.06 -16.04 -23.86
CA GLU A 214 44.37 -16.26 -25.14
C GLU A 214 45.38 -16.39 -26.31
N PHE A 215 46.42 -15.55 -26.32
CA PHE A 215 47.52 -15.65 -27.30
C PHE A 215 48.26 -16.99 -27.20
N LEU A 216 48.63 -17.41 -25.98
CA LEU A 216 49.33 -18.68 -25.76
C LEU A 216 48.46 -19.89 -26.13
N ASP A 217 47.16 -19.83 -25.88
CA ASP A 217 46.20 -20.88 -26.26
C ASP A 217 46.12 -21.02 -27.78
N LEU A 218 46.03 -19.90 -28.52
CA LEU A 218 46.02 -19.89 -29.99
C LEU A 218 47.32 -20.46 -30.56
N VAL A 219 48.47 -20.00 -30.07
CA VAL A 219 49.80 -20.50 -30.47
C VAL A 219 49.94 -21.99 -30.20
N THR A 220 49.45 -22.46 -29.05
CA THR A 220 49.45 -23.88 -28.68
C THR A 220 48.58 -24.72 -29.62
N ALA A 221 47.39 -24.23 -29.97
CA ALA A 221 46.51 -24.89 -30.93
C ALA A 221 47.18 -25.05 -32.31
N CYS A 222 47.84 -23.99 -32.81
CA CYS A 222 48.61 -24.05 -34.05
C CYS A 222 49.75 -25.08 -33.97
N HIS A 223 50.54 -25.08 -32.89
CA HIS A 223 51.61 -26.06 -32.70
C HIS A 223 51.10 -27.49 -32.62
N ALA A 224 49.97 -27.73 -31.94
CA ALA A 224 49.36 -29.05 -31.83
C ALA A 224 48.94 -29.59 -33.21
N PHE A 225 48.31 -28.75 -34.04
CA PHE A 225 47.94 -29.13 -35.41
C PHE A 225 49.17 -29.48 -36.26
N VAL A 226 50.20 -28.62 -36.27
CA VAL A 226 51.43 -28.87 -37.05
C VAL A 226 52.15 -30.13 -36.57
N ALA A 227 52.24 -30.34 -35.25
CA ALA A 227 52.88 -31.53 -34.68
C ALA A 227 52.10 -32.81 -35.00
N ALA A 228 50.76 -32.76 -34.99
CA ALA A 228 49.93 -33.90 -35.38
C ALA A 228 50.10 -34.24 -36.87
N ALA A 229 49.98 -33.24 -37.75
CA ALA A 229 50.16 -33.42 -39.19
C ALA A 229 51.56 -33.94 -39.53
N GLY A 230 52.60 -33.37 -38.92
CA GLY A 230 54.00 -33.78 -39.10
C GLY A 230 54.32 -35.21 -38.66
N ARG A 231 53.52 -35.80 -37.76
CA ARG A 231 53.64 -37.23 -37.39
C ARG A 231 52.86 -38.14 -38.33
N VAL A 232 51.64 -37.75 -38.71
CA VAL A 232 50.73 -38.60 -39.49
C VAL A 232 51.14 -38.66 -40.96
N VAL A 233 51.44 -37.51 -41.58
CA VAL A 233 51.72 -37.42 -43.02
C VAL A 233 52.92 -38.28 -43.45
N PRO A 234 54.08 -38.27 -42.75
CA PRO A 234 55.19 -39.17 -43.11
C PRO A 234 54.86 -40.66 -42.95
N GLY A 235 53.95 -41.02 -42.04
CA GLY A 235 53.46 -42.38 -41.84
C GLY A 235 52.55 -42.89 -42.98
N MET A 236 52.13 -42.00 -43.87
CA MET A 236 51.38 -42.35 -45.08
C MET A 236 52.29 -42.63 -46.28
N ARG A 237 53.62 -42.59 -46.10
CA ARG A 237 54.58 -42.97 -47.15
C ARG A 237 54.25 -44.37 -47.68
N ASP A 238 54.46 -44.54 -48.97
CA ASP A 238 54.28 -45.79 -49.72
C ASP A 238 52.84 -46.33 -49.80
N ARG A 239 51.83 -45.51 -49.44
CA ARG A 239 50.40 -45.80 -49.64
C ARG A 239 49.78 -44.77 -50.59
N GLN A 240 49.27 -45.22 -51.73
CA GLN A 240 48.42 -44.35 -52.58
C GLN A 240 47.01 -44.32 -51.98
N LEU A 241 46.54 -43.14 -51.60
CA LEU A 241 45.17 -42.92 -51.19
C LEU A 241 44.22 -43.18 -52.36
N GLY A 242 43.10 -43.85 -52.09
CA GLY A 242 42.00 -44.01 -53.05
C GLY A 242 41.36 -42.67 -53.40
N ASP A 243 40.57 -42.64 -54.48
CA ASP A 243 39.98 -41.41 -55.00
C ASP A 243 39.05 -40.72 -53.96
N ASP A 244 38.22 -41.50 -53.27
CA ASP A 244 37.32 -41.02 -52.21
C ASP A 244 38.08 -40.48 -51.00
N GLU A 245 39.17 -41.15 -50.59
CA GLU A 245 40.01 -40.72 -49.47
C GLU A 245 40.69 -39.39 -49.78
N ARG A 246 41.11 -39.17 -51.03
CA ARG A 246 41.71 -37.89 -51.45
C ARG A 246 40.69 -36.75 -51.40
N VAL A 247 39.45 -36.98 -51.83
CA VAL A 247 38.38 -35.97 -51.76
C VAL A 247 38.17 -35.53 -50.31
N ILE A 248 38.03 -36.48 -49.38
CA ILE A 248 37.83 -36.19 -47.95
C ILE A 248 39.02 -35.41 -47.37
N VAL A 249 40.25 -35.79 -47.71
CA VAL A 249 41.45 -35.06 -47.25
C VAL A 249 41.48 -33.64 -47.81
N HIS A 250 41.13 -33.44 -49.08
CA HIS A 250 41.09 -32.12 -49.70
C HIS A 250 40.04 -31.19 -49.07
N GLU A 251 38.84 -31.69 -48.76
CA GLU A 251 37.81 -30.94 -48.06
C GLU A 251 38.26 -30.51 -46.65
N ASN A 252 38.89 -31.42 -45.90
CA ASN A 252 39.43 -31.08 -44.58
C ASN A 252 40.56 -30.06 -44.65
N VAL A 253 41.44 -30.14 -45.66
CA VAL A 253 42.48 -29.13 -45.89
C VAL A 253 41.87 -27.77 -46.26
N ALA A 254 40.80 -27.75 -47.05
CA ALA A 254 40.08 -26.52 -47.36
C ALA A 254 39.48 -25.87 -46.11
N ARG A 255 38.87 -26.67 -45.21
CA ARG A 255 38.40 -26.20 -43.89
C ARG A 255 39.49 -25.60 -43.03
N VAL A 256 40.63 -26.27 -42.95
CA VAL A 256 41.77 -25.78 -42.18
C VAL A 256 42.29 -24.46 -42.77
N ARG A 257 42.40 -24.34 -44.10
CA ARG A 257 42.84 -23.10 -44.74
C ARG A 257 41.90 -21.94 -44.43
N ALA A 258 40.60 -22.14 -44.58
CA ALA A 258 39.62 -21.09 -44.28
C ALA A 258 39.69 -20.64 -42.80
N MET A 259 39.91 -21.58 -41.87
CA MET A 259 40.13 -21.26 -40.45
C MET A 259 41.43 -20.48 -40.23
N LEU A 260 42.52 -20.82 -40.92
CA LEU A 260 43.78 -20.09 -40.84
C LEU A 260 43.65 -18.67 -41.41
N ASP A 261 42.98 -18.50 -42.55
CA ASP A 261 42.72 -17.18 -43.16
C ASP A 261 41.88 -16.29 -42.22
N TRP A 262 40.93 -16.88 -41.51
CA TRP A 262 40.16 -16.18 -40.47
C TRP A 262 41.01 -15.81 -39.26
N ILE A 263 41.85 -16.72 -38.78
CA ILE A 263 42.79 -16.42 -37.68
C ILE A 263 43.72 -15.27 -38.07
N GLU A 264 44.29 -15.28 -39.28
CA GLU A 264 45.14 -14.20 -39.78
C GLU A 264 44.36 -12.87 -39.83
N THR A 265 43.15 -12.87 -40.38
CA THR A 265 42.29 -11.68 -40.42
C THR A 265 41.94 -11.17 -39.01
N ALA A 266 41.63 -12.07 -38.08
CA ALA A 266 41.30 -11.73 -36.70
C ALA A 266 42.50 -11.15 -35.95
N VAL A 267 43.70 -11.69 -36.16
CA VAL A 267 44.95 -11.17 -35.58
C VAL A 267 45.32 -9.80 -36.17
N ASP A 268 45.21 -9.63 -37.48
CA ASP A 268 45.60 -8.40 -38.18
C ASP A 268 44.64 -7.24 -37.95
N THR A 269 43.34 -7.54 -37.82
CA THR A 269 42.29 -6.50 -37.77
C THR A 269 41.59 -6.38 -36.43
N GLY A 270 41.75 -7.37 -35.54
CA GLY A 270 41.03 -7.45 -34.26
C GLY A 270 39.53 -7.78 -34.39
N LYS A 271 39.03 -8.07 -35.61
CA LYS A 271 37.64 -8.45 -35.86
C LYS A 271 37.51 -9.97 -35.82
N VAL A 272 36.69 -10.46 -34.89
CA VAL A 272 36.48 -11.91 -34.67
C VAL A 272 35.13 -12.40 -35.24
N ASP A 273 34.44 -11.57 -36.02
CA ASP A 273 33.20 -11.98 -36.65
C ASP A 273 33.48 -13.07 -37.70
N VAL A 274 32.86 -14.23 -37.54
CA VAL A 274 32.90 -15.32 -38.52
C VAL A 274 31.94 -14.97 -39.65
N ASP A 275 32.44 -14.84 -40.88
CA ASP A 275 31.55 -14.61 -42.02
C ASP A 275 30.67 -15.84 -42.31
N GLY A 276 29.51 -15.61 -42.96
CA GLY A 276 28.52 -16.66 -43.22
C GLY A 276 28.96 -17.73 -44.22
N GLU A 277 30.13 -17.57 -44.87
CA GLU A 277 30.71 -18.54 -45.78
C GLU A 277 31.63 -19.50 -45.02
N LEU A 278 32.50 -18.96 -44.16
CA LEU A 278 33.31 -19.72 -43.21
C LEU A 278 32.45 -20.52 -42.23
N ALA A 279 31.34 -19.97 -41.75
CA ALA A 279 30.42 -20.68 -40.86
C ALA A 279 29.83 -21.96 -41.51
N ARG A 280 29.42 -21.89 -42.78
CA ARG A 280 28.89 -23.04 -43.54
C ARG A 280 29.97 -24.08 -43.80
N LEU A 281 31.15 -23.60 -44.21
CA LEU A 281 32.30 -24.45 -44.51
C LEU A 281 32.81 -25.20 -43.27
N LEU A 282 32.71 -24.62 -42.07
CA LEU A 282 33.03 -25.28 -40.78
C LEU A 282 31.96 -26.27 -40.32
N GLN A 283 30.70 -26.07 -40.69
CA GLN A 283 29.60 -26.99 -40.38
C GLN A 283 29.56 -28.22 -41.31
N GLY A 284 30.33 -28.19 -42.41
CA GLY A 284 30.37 -29.28 -43.39
C GLY A 284 29.19 -29.29 -44.36
N GLU A 285 28.53 -28.14 -44.52
CA GLU A 285 27.52 -27.88 -45.56
C GLU A 285 28.13 -27.27 -46.82
#